data_AF-A0A072NI94-F1
#
_entry.id   AF-A0A072NI94-F1
#
_cell.length_a   1.000
_cell.length_b   1.000
_cell.length_c   1.000
_cell.angle_alpha   90.00
_cell.angle_beta   90.00
_cell.angle_gamma   90.00
#
_symmetry.space_group_name_H-M   'P 1'
#
loop_
_entity.id
_entity.type
_entity.pdbx_description
1 polymer ?
#
loop_
_entity_poly.entity_id
_entity_poly.type
_entity_poly.pdbx_seq_one_letter_code
_entity_poly.pdbx_strand_id
1 'polypeptide(L)'
;MTYGSKPGTRCNANNHVTAVKPFECTSRKGVEYAMNQEWKFKLHSVYGQILFDRKLTQSFEQVKANKGAGGIDGDTIESYEVKLEENIMELLNKLRTKTYQAKPVRRVYIPKKNGKKRPLGIPTIEDRIVQQSVVNILQPKFEDNLFHNWSVGYRPNRGVQRALQIILWNIEQGYNHIYDCDIKGFFDNIPHKKLIEILKKYVSDRTVLGLIEQWLKAGHMEEGKLIHSDYGTPQGGVISPLLANVYLNELDWEWDLNGIRIRKVCR
;
A
#
# COMPACT_ATOMS: atom_id res chain seq x y z
N MET A 1 55.35 4.69 -25.07
CA MET A 1 55.36 3.28 -25.55
C MET A 1 54.04 3.04 -26.28
N THR A 2 54.11 2.95 -27.59
CA THR A 2 53.03 2.65 -28.54
C THR A 2 52.96 1.15 -28.79
N TYR A 3 51.77 0.55 -28.78
CA TYR A 3 51.36 -0.67 -29.53
C TYR A 3 49.82 -0.71 -29.47
N GLY A 4 49.02 -1.03 -30.49
CA GLY A 4 49.23 -1.83 -31.70
C GLY A 4 48.04 -2.80 -31.81
N SER A 5 47.30 -2.77 -32.91
CA SER A 5 46.04 -3.49 -33.16
C SER A 5 46.19 -4.99 -33.50
N LYS A 6 45.28 -5.83 -32.93
CA LYS A 6 44.58 -7.10 -33.36
C LYS A 6 45.16 -7.95 -34.53
N PRO A 7 45.01 -9.30 -34.59
CA PRO A 7 43.69 -10.00 -34.62
C PRO A 7 43.60 -11.51 -34.19
N GLY A 8 42.37 -12.03 -34.06
CA GLY A 8 42.05 -13.41 -34.48
C GLY A 8 41.40 -14.36 -33.47
N THR A 9 40.07 -14.41 -33.42
CA THR A 9 39.31 -15.67 -33.47
C THR A 9 37.89 -15.40 -33.98
N ARG A 10 37.45 -16.14 -35.01
CA ARG A 10 36.13 -16.04 -35.66
C ARG A 10 35.31 -17.31 -35.41
N CYS A 11 34.01 -17.09 -35.21
CA CYS A 11 32.81 -17.91 -35.55
C CYS A 11 32.63 -19.28 -34.86
N ASN A 12 31.45 -19.71 -34.42
CA ASN A 12 30.12 -19.72 -35.07
C ASN A 12 28.98 -19.50 -34.04
N ALA A 13 28.02 -18.62 -34.30
CA ALA A 13 26.76 -18.89 -35.02
C ALA A 13 25.76 -19.75 -34.22
N ASN A 14 25.05 -19.09 -33.30
CA ASN A 14 23.64 -19.29 -32.92
C ASN A 14 23.42 -18.75 -31.50
N ASN A 15 23.38 -17.43 -31.36
CA ASN A 15 22.69 -16.81 -30.24
C ASN A 15 21.86 -15.69 -30.83
N HIS A 16 20.58 -15.98 -31.02
CA HIS A 16 19.56 -14.95 -31.11
C HIS A 16 19.62 -14.16 -29.80
N VAL A 17 20.42 -13.09 -29.78
CA VAL A 17 20.18 -11.99 -28.86
C VAL A 17 18.91 -11.35 -29.39
N THR A 18 17.77 -11.80 -28.89
CA THR A 18 16.53 -11.06 -29.05
C THR A 18 16.80 -9.68 -28.48
N ALA A 19 16.86 -8.68 -29.37
CA ALA A 19 16.86 -7.29 -28.98
C ALA A 19 15.70 -7.11 -28.01
N VAL A 20 16.03 -6.81 -26.75
CA VAL A 20 15.02 -6.36 -25.79
C VAL A 20 14.45 -5.11 -26.42
N LYS A 21 13.20 -5.19 -26.88
CA LYS A 21 12.53 -4.06 -27.54
C LYS A 21 12.72 -2.82 -26.65
N PRO A 22 13.09 -1.67 -27.23
CA PRO A 22 13.17 -0.43 -26.48
C PRO A 22 11.86 -0.24 -25.71
N PHE A 23 11.96 0.18 -24.46
CA PHE A 23 10.79 0.47 -23.62
C PHE A 23 10.09 1.68 -24.24
N GLU A 24 9.20 1.45 -25.20
CA GLU A 24 8.21 2.42 -25.58
C GLU A 24 7.35 2.63 -24.35
N CYS A 25 7.56 3.78 -23.69
CA CYS A 25 6.50 4.42 -22.97
C CYS A 25 5.42 4.70 -24.01
N THR A 26 4.57 3.69 -24.26
CA THR A 26 3.30 3.88 -24.92
C THR A 26 2.51 4.74 -23.95
N SER A 27 2.74 6.05 -24.03
CA SER A 27 1.73 7.03 -23.71
C SER A 27 0.53 6.62 -24.55
N ARG A 28 -0.36 5.83 -23.95
CA ARG A 28 -1.71 5.69 -24.48
C ARG A 28 -2.17 7.12 -24.66
N LYS A 29 -2.39 7.51 -25.92
CA LYS A 29 -2.95 8.81 -26.29
C LYS A 29 -4.12 9.08 -25.34
N GLY A 30 -3.99 10.11 -24.49
CA GLY A 30 -5.05 10.53 -23.56
C GLY A 30 -4.78 10.44 -22.04
N VAL A 31 -3.52 10.47 -21.55
CA VAL A 31 -3.28 10.66 -20.10
C VAL A 31 -3.11 12.15 -19.78
N GLU A 32 -4.18 12.91 -19.96
CA GLU A 32 -4.33 14.26 -19.40
C GLU A 32 -4.80 14.19 -17.93
N TYR A 33 -5.03 12.99 -17.41
CA TYR A 33 -5.49 12.71 -16.05
C TYR A 33 -4.39 12.00 -15.26
N ALA A 34 -3.71 12.72 -14.35
CA ALA A 34 -3.24 12.22 -13.05
C ALA A 34 -2.43 13.25 -12.23
N MET A 35 -2.67 14.56 -12.35
CA MET A 35 -1.95 15.57 -11.54
C MET A 35 -2.54 15.74 -10.13
N ASN A 36 -2.67 14.67 -9.34
CA ASN A 36 -3.31 14.69 -8.00
C ASN A 36 -4.68 15.41 -7.96
N GLN A 37 -5.37 15.44 -9.10
CA GLN A 37 -6.61 16.17 -9.24
C GLN A 37 -7.77 15.36 -8.69
N GLU A 38 -8.78 16.08 -8.23
CA GLU A 38 -10.05 15.50 -7.85
C GLU A 38 -10.66 14.72 -9.02
N TRP A 39 -11.05 13.48 -8.77
CA TRP A 39 -11.69 12.66 -9.80
C TRP A 39 -13.06 13.22 -10.14
N LYS A 40 -13.31 13.44 -11.44
CA LYS A 40 -14.63 13.82 -11.94
C LYS A 40 -15.71 12.82 -11.51
N PHE A 41 -15.39 11.53 -11.52
CA PHE A 41 -16.24 10.45 -11.04
C PHE A 41 -15.58 9.78 -9.84
N LYS A 42 -15.92 10.28 -8.65
CA LYS A 42 -15.43 9.70 -7.40
C LYS A 42 -16.04 8.32 -7.14
N LEU A 43 -15.38 7.57 -6.27
CA LEU A 43 -15.86 6.27 -5.84
C LEU A 43 -17.04 6.42 -4.88
N HIS A 44 -18.22 6.00 -5.34
CA HIS A 44 -19.45 5.92 -4.56
C HIS A 44 -19.73 4.49 -4.13
N SER A 45 -20.51 4.34 -3.05
CA SER A 45 -21.05 3.06 -2.58
C SER A 45 -19.99 1.96 -2.40
N VAL A 46 -18.79 2.33 -1.95
CA VAL A 46 -17.71 1.39 -1.61
C VAL A 46 -18.13 0.55 -0.40
N TYR A 47 -18.83 1.16 0.56
CA TYR A 47 -19.36 0.47 1.73
C TYR A 47 -20.39 -0.59 1.34
N GLY A 48 -21.30 -0.26 0.42
CA GLY A 48 -22.30 -1.22 -0.04
C GLY A 48 -21.68 -2.47 -0.70
N GLN A 49 -20.52 -2.31 -1.34
CA GLN A 49 -19.79 -3.42 -1.98
C GLN A 49 -19.14 -4.39 -1.00
N ILE A 50 -18.93 -4.00 0.27
CA ILE A 50 -18.40 -4.91 1.31
C ILE A 50 -19.51 -5.66 2.08
N LEU A 51 -20.79 -5.28 1.93
CA LEU A 51 -21.92 -5.85 2.70
C LEU A 51 -22.41 -7.21 2.18
N PHE A 52 -21.47 -8.09 1.83
CA PHE A 52 -21.73 -9.45 1.37
C PHE A 52 -20.85 -10.41 2.17
N ASP A 53 -21.47 -11.46 2.72
CA ASP A 53 -20.82 -12.57 3.43
C ASP A 53 -19.62 -13.10 2.63
N ARG A 54 -19.84 -13.43 1.34
CA ARG A 54 -18.79 -13.94 0.45
C ARG A 54 -17.58 -13.02 0.33
N LYS A 55 -17.78 -11.69 0.36
CA LYS A 55 -16.69 -10.70 0.28
C LYS A 55 -15.90 -10.63 1.58
N LEU A 56 -16.58 -10.73 2.72
CA LEU A 56 -15.94 -10.79 4.02
C LEU A 56 -15.17 -12.11 4.19
N THR A 57 -15.75 -13.25 3.79
CA THR A 57 -15.09 -14.56 3.80
C THR A 57 -13.84 -14.56 2.91
N GLN A 58 -13.93 -14.05 1.68
CA GLN A 58 -12.76 -13.91 0.81
C GLN A 58 -11.66 -13.03 1.44
N SER A 59 -12.06 -12.00 2.17
CA SER A 59 -11.12 -11.11 2.86
C SER A 59 -10.49 -11.79 4.07
N PHE A 60 -11.24 -12.64 4.79
CA PHE A 60 -10.70 -13.51 5.83
C PHE A 60 -9.65 -14.48 5.29
N GLU A 61 -9.89 -15.12 4.15
CA GLU A 61 -8.91 -16.04 3.53
C GLU A 61 -7.58 -15.34 3.23
N GLN A 62 -7.62 -14.09 2.73
CA GLN A 62 -6.42 -13.28 2.50
C GLN A 62 -5.72 -12.90 3.80
N VAL A 63 -6.49 -12.52 4.81
CA VAL A 63 -5.99 -12.23 6.17
C VAL A 63 -5.30 -13.46 6.75
N LYS A 64 -5.89 -14.65 6.59
CA LYS A 64 -5.33 -15.94 7.01
C LYS A 64 -4.05 -16.28 6.25
N ALA A 65 -4.02 -16.09 4.93
CA ALA A 65 -2.83 -16.34 4.11
C ALA A 65 -1.63 -15.47 4.52
N ASN A 66 -1.90 -14.22 4.93
CA ASN A 66 -0.89 -13.29 5.44
C ASN A 66 -0.36 -13.67 6.84
N LYS A 67 -0.99 -14.65 7.50
CA LYS A 67 -0.70 -15.09 8.88
C LYS A 67 -0.78 -13.90 9.86
N GLY A 68 -0.22 -14.07 11.05
CA GLY A 68 -0.12 -13.03 12.06
C GLY A 68 -0.89 -13.34 13.33
N ALA A 69 -0.48 -12.70 14.43
CA ALA A 69 -1.09 -12.90 15.73
C ALA A 69 -2.44 -12.16 15.83
N GLY A 70 -3.23 -12.59 16.81
CA GLY A 70 -4.46 -11.91 17.24
C GLY A 70 -4.23 -10.48 17.73
N GLY A 71 -5.30 -9.68 17.66
CA GLY A 71 -5.33 -8.30 18.15
C GLY A 71 -5.39 -8.22 19.68
N ILE A 72 -6.04 -7.19 20.20
CA ILE A 72 -6.23 -7.00 21.65
C ILE A 72 -7.24 -7.97 22.28
N ASP A 73 -8.13 -8.54 21.48
CA ASP A 73 -9.17 -9.50 21.90
C ASP A 73 -8.62 -10.91 22.14
N GLY A 74 -7.38 -11.19 21.73
CA GLY A 74 -6.73 -12.48 21.96
C GLY A 74 -7.21 -13.58 21.01
N ASP A 75 -8.19 -13.32 20.15
CA ASP A 75 -8.67 -14.25 19.14
C ASP A 75 -7.56 -14.59 18.15
N THR A 76 -7.41 -15.88 17.84
CA THR A 76 -6.48 -16.35 16.83
C THR A 76 -7.20 -16.63 15.52
N ILE A 77 -6.45 -16.68 14.42
CA ILE A 77 -7.03 -16.98 13.10
C ILE A 77 -7.71 -18.35 13.14
N GLU A 78 -7.11 -19.30 13.85
CA GLU A 78 -7.63 -20.66 14.03
C GLU A 78 -8.92 -20.66 14.86
N SER A 79 -8.99 -19.92 15.98
CA SER A 79 -10.21 -19.85 16.79
C SER A 79 -11.36 -19.19 16.03
N TYR A 80 -11.05 -18.13 15.28
CA TYR A 80 -12.03 -17.41 14.46
C TYR A 80 -12.55 -18.29 13.31
N GLU A 81 -11.70 -19.16 12.75
CA GLU A 81 -12.07 -20.05 11.64
C GLU A 81 -13.02 -21.18 12.05
N VAL A 82 -12.90 -21.69 13.29
CA VAL A 82 -13.77 -22.77 13.78
C VAL A 82 -15.25 -22.43 13.65
N LYS A 83 -15.61 -21.16 13.83
CA LYS A 83 -16.98 -20.64 13.69
C LYS A 83 -17.09 -19.58 12.59
N LEU A 84 -16.38 -19.79 11.48
CA LEU A 84 -16.22 -18.76 10.44
C LEU A 84 -17.55 -18.21 9.94
N GLU A 85 -18.51 -19.07 9.61
CA GLU A 85 -19.80 -18.64 9.06
C GLU A 85 -20.60 -17.77 10.05
N GLU A 86 -20.70 -18.21 11.31
CA GLU A 86 -21.36 -17.46 12.38
C GLU A 86 -20.67 -16.10 12.61
N ASN A 87 -19.34 -16.10 12.73
CA ASN A 87 -18.55 -14.90 12.97
C ASN A 87 -18.68 -13.88 11.81
N ILE A 88 -18.66 -14.36 10.55
CA ILE A 88 -18.83 -13.50 9.36
C ILE A 88 -20.25 -12.93 9.30
N MET A 89 -21.27 -13.72 9.63
CA MET A 89 -22.65 -13.25 9.67
C MET A 89 -22.88 -12.21 10.76
N GLU A 90 -22.27 -12.40 11.94
CA GLU A 90 -22.31 -11.42 13.02
C GLU A 90 -21.61 -10.11 12.62
N LEU A 91 -20.40 -10.20 12.04
CA LEU A 91 -19.67 -9.04 11.52
C LEU A 91 -20.46 -8.32 10.42
N LEU A 92 -21.07 -9.07 9.50
CA LEU A 92 -21.93 -8.52 8.45
C LEU A 92 -23.13 -7.78 9.05
N ASN A 93 -23.75 -8.33 10.10
CA ASN A 93 -24.85 -7.67 10.80
C ASN A 93 -24.39 -6.38 11.49
N LYS A 94 -23.21 -6.39 12.15
CA LYS A 94 -22.60 -5.18 12.74
C LYS A 94 -22.37 -4.10 11.68
N LEU A 95 -21.90 -4.47 10.49
CA LEU A 95 -21.71 -3.54 9.37
C LEU A 95 -23.04 -3.02 8.81
N ARG A 96 -24.03 -3.88 8.61
CA ARG A 96 -25.36 -3.48 8.10
C ARG A 96 -26.07 -2.53 9.06
N THR A 97 -25.99 -2.80 10.36
CA THR A 97 -26.58 -1.97 11.42
C THR A 97 -25.74 -0.75 11.79
N LYS A 98 -24.54 -0.60 11.19
CA LYS A 98 -23.56 0.46 11.50
C LYS A 98 -23.14 0.50 12.98
N THR A 99 -23.15 -0.66 13.64
CA THR A 99 -22.71 -0.83 15.04
C THR A 99 -21.25 -1.27 15.14
N TYR A 100 -20.62 -1.63 14.02
CA TYR A 100 -19.19 -1.88 13.95
C TYR A 100 -18.38 -0.67 14.45
N GLN A 101 -17.42 -0.92 15.33
CA GLN A 101 -16.47 0.08 15.83
C GLN A 101 -15.05 -0.50 15.78
N ALA A 102 -14.13 0.28 15.21
CA ALA A 102 -12.71 -0.07 15.20
C ALA A 102 -12.16 -0.22 16.62
N LYS A 103 -11.48 -1.33 16.88
CA LYS A 103 -10.83 -1.57 18.18
C LYS A 103 -9.40 -1.00 18.19
N PRO A 104 -8.87 -0.58 19.35
CA PRO A 104 -7.48 -0.19 19.50
C PRO A 104 -6.53 -1.32 19.07
N VAL A 105 -5.44 -0.98 18.38
CA VAL A 105 -4.47 -2.00 17.93
C VAL A 105 -3.58 -2.45 19.08
N ARG A 106 -3.20 -3.72 19.11
CA ARG A 106 -2.26 -4.25 20.12
C ARG A 106 -0.83 -3.85 19.76
N ARG A 107 -0.13 -3.15 20.65
CA ARG A 107 1.27 -2.74 20.43
C ARG A 107 2.22 -3.91 20.69
N VAL A 108 3.06 -4.23 19.72
CA VAL A 108 4.11 -5.26 19.82
C VAL A 108 5.42 -4.68 19.31
N TYR A 109 6.52 -5.00 19.95
CA TYR A 109 7.83 -4.50 19.57
C TYR A 109 8.66 -5.55 18.86
N ILE A 110 9.05 -5.26 17.62
CA ILE A 110 9.96 -6.11 16.84
C ILE A 110 11.38 -5.55 16.94
N PRO A 111 12.38 -6.33 17.37
CA PRO A 111 13.77 -5.86 17.41
C PRO A 111 14.29 -5.58 15.98
N LYS A 112 14.94 -4.42 15.78
CA LYS A 112 15.72 -4.14 14.58
C LYS A 112 17.16 -4.63 14.76
N LYS A 113 17.87 -4.85 13.65
CA LYS A 113 19.30 -5.24 13.63
C LYS A 113 20.21 -4.28 14.40
N ASN A 114 19.79 -3.03 14.53
CA ASN A 114 20.49 -1.91 15.16
C ASN A 114 20.02 -1.65 16.62
N GLY A 115 19.42 -2.63 17.28
CA GLY A 115 19.06 -2.61 18.71
C GLY A 115 17.81 -1.79 19.06
N LYS A 116 17.37 -0.87 18.19
CA LYS A 116 16.09 -0.16 18.32
C LYS A 116 14.91 -1.11 18.08
N LYS A 117 13.78 -0.88 18.75
CA LYS A 117 12.54 -1.65 18.52
C LYS A 117 11.64 -0.92 17.51
N ARG A 118 11.06 -1.65 16.55
CA ARG A 118 10.00 -1.16 15.64
C ARG A 118 8.67 -1.48 16.29
N PRO A 119 7.83 -0.49 16.58
CA PRO A 119 6.55 -0.79 17.16
C PRO A 119 5.55 -1.17 16.05
N LEU A 120 4.84 -2.27 16.24
CA LEU A 120 3.82 -2.81 15.37
C LEU A 120 2.47 -2.73 16.09
N GLY A 121 1.45 -2.21 15.43
CA GLY A 121 0.06 -2.29 15.85
C GLY A 121 -0.63 -3.44 15.14
N ILE A 122 -1.06 -4.45 15.91
CA ILE A 122 -1.79 -5.61 15.39
C ILE A 122 -3.29 -5.36 15.63
N PRO A 123 -4.09 -5.12 14.58
CA PRO A 123 -5.54 -4.98 14.72
C PRO A 123 -6.20 -6.33 15.05
N THR A 124 -7.45 -6.28 15.45
CA THR A 124 -8.27 -7.48 15.65
C THR A 124 -8.57 -8.18 14.33
N ILE A 125 -9.02 -9.44 14.38
CA ILE A 125 -9.32 -10.21 13.16
C ILE A 125 -10.48 -9.57 12.41
N GLU A 126 -11.55 -9.17 13.10
CA GLU A 126 -12.67 -8.43 12.49
C GLU A 126 -12.17 -7.15 11.80
N ASP A 127 -11.34 -6.33 12.48
CA ASP A 127 -10.77 -5.12 11.90
C ASP A 127 -9.94 -5.42 10.65
N ARG A 128 -9.12 -6.47 10.68
CA ARG A 128 -8.32 -6.90 9.52
C ARG A 128 -9.20 -7.34 8.35
N ILE A 129 -10.29 -8.06 8.61
CA ILE A 129 -11.23 -8.49 7.56
C ILE A 129 -11.89 -7.28 6.91
N VAL A 130 -12.38 -6.32 7.70
CA VAL A 130 -13.05 -5.12 7.14
C VAL A 130 -12.04 -4.24 6.40
N GLN A 131 -10.83 -4.05 6.96
CA GLN A 131 -9.74 -3.33 6.27
C GLN A 131 -9.37 -4.00 4.94
N GLN A 132 -9.18 -5.32 4.93
CA GLN A 132 -8.87 -6.08 3.71
C GLN A 132 -10.00 -5.97 2.68
N SER A 133 -11.26 -6.01 3.12
CA SER A 133 -12.42 -5.86 2.25
C SER A 133 -12.44 -4.49 1.55
N VAL A 134 -12.10 -3.42 2.27
CA VAL A 134 -11.97 -2.07 1.70
C VAL A 134 -10.77 -2.00 0.75
N VAL A 135 -9.62 -2.57 1.11
CA VAL A 135 -8.44 -2.64 0.24
C VAL A 135 -8.76 -3.34 -1.08
N ASN A 136 -9.46 -4.47 -1.04
CA ASN A 136 -9.84 -5.25 -2.22
C ASN A 136 -10.65 -4.46 -3.24
N ILE A 137 -11.35 -3.41 -2.81
CA ILE A 137 -12.15 -2.55 -3.69
C ILE A 137 -11.37 -1.30 -4.11
N LEU A 138 -10.66 -0.65 -3.18
CA LEU A 138 -9.97 0.61 -3.44
C LEU A 138 -8.67 0.41 -4.22
N GLN A 139 -7.89 -0.61 -3.87
CA GLN A 139 -6.56 -0.81 -4.43
C GLN A 139 -6.57 -0.96 -5.95
N PRO A 140 -7.39 -1.83 -6.58
CA PRO A 140 -7.40 -1.94 -8.04
C PRO A 140 -7.71 -0.61 -8.73
N LYS A 141 -8.65 0.17 -8.16
CA LYS A 141 -9.08 1.45 -8.73
C LYS A 141 -7.98 2.51 -8.65
N PHE A 142 -7.23 2.54 -7.55
CA PHE A 142 -6.08 3.43 -7.38
C PHE A 142 -4.87 3.00 -8.22
N GLU A 143 -4.63 1.69 -8.36
CA GLU A 143 -3.59 1.17 -9.24
C GLU A 143 -3.79 1.59 -10.70
N ASP A 144 -5.03 1.54 -11.18
CA ASP A 144 -5.36 1.85 -12.58
C ASP A 144 -5.34 3.35 -12.90
N ASN A 145 -5.70 4.21 -11.94
CA ASN A 145 -6.03 5.62 -12.23
C ASN A 145 -5.30 6.67 -11.39
N LEU A 146 -4.60 6.27 -10.31
CA LEU A 146 -4.00 7.21 -9.37
C LEU A 146 -2.47 7.10 -9.30
N PHE A 147 -1.97 5.88 -9.10
CA PHE A 147 -0.59 5.70 -8.68
C PHE A 147 0.43 5.89 -9.80
N HIS A 148 1.42 6.74 -9.54
CA HIS A 148 2.50 7.01 -10.47
C HIS A 148 3.30 5.74 -10.85
N ASN A 149 3.74 5.64 -12.10
CA ASN A 149 4.36 4.43 -12.65
C ASN A 149 5.70 4.04 -12.00
N TRP A 150 6.40 5.00 -11.40
CA TRP A 150 7.69 4.79 -10.73
C TRP A 150 7.55 4.43 -9.24
N SER A 151 6.35 4.53 -8.68
CA SER A 151 6.05 4.10 -7.32
C SER A 151 5.94 2.58 -7.29
N VAL A 152 6.78 1.88 -6.51
CA VAL A 152 6.79 0.40 -6.50
C VAL A 152 6.49 -0.22 -5.13
N GLY A 153 6.59 0.54 -4.04
CA GLY A 153 6.43 -0.01 -2.69
C GLY A 153 5.00 -0.48 -2.39
N TYR A 154 4.85 -1.69 -1.83
CA TYR A 154 3.55 -2.26 -1.40
C TYR A 154 2.45 -2.30 -2.49
N ARG A 155 2.84 -2.38 -3.76
CA ARG A 155 1.91 -2.45 -4.89
C ARG A 155 1.91 -3.86 -5.52
N PRO A 156 0.75 -4.39 -5.94
CA PRO A 156 0.69 -5.71 -6.54
C PRO A 156 1.54 -5.77 -7.80
N ASN A 157 2.33 -6.85 -7.96
CA ASN A 157 3.19 -7.07 -9.12
C ASN A 157 4.26 -5.99 -9.38
N ARG A 158 4.55 -5.13 -8.39
CA ARG A 158 5.61 -4.12 -8.44
C ARG A 158 6.61 -4.41 -7.32
N GLY A 159 7.67 -5.13 -7.65
CA GLY A 159 8.68 -5.57 -6.68
C GLY A 159 10.02 -4.87 -6.83
N VAL A 160 11.00 -5.34 -6.06
CA VAL A 160 12.40 -4.88 -6.11
C VAL A 160 12.99 -5.01 -7.52
N GLN A 161 12.65 -6.09 -8.24
CA GLN A 161 13.07 -6.28 -9.62
C GLN A 161 12.60 -5.15 -10.53
N ARG A 162 11.35 -4.67 -10.37
CA ARG A 162 10.82 -3.55 -11.14
C ARG A 162 11.55 -2.26 -10.79
N ALA A 163 11.85 -2.03 -9.51
CA ALA A 163 12.65 -0.88 -9.08
C ALA A 163 14.02 -0.86 -9.79
N LEU A 164 14.71 -2.00 -9.80
CA LEU A 164 16.03 -2.16 -10.40
C LEU A 164 16.01 -1.97 -11.92
N GLN A 165 15.06 -2.60 -12.63
CA GLN A 165 14.90 -2.44 -14.07
C GLN A 165 14.77 -0.97 -14.47
N ILE A 166 13.90 -0.26 -13.76
CA ILE A 166 13.70 1.14 -14.07
C ILE A 166 15.04 1.87 -13.78
N ILE A 167 15.81 1.54 -12.70
CA ILE A 167 17.06 2.25 -12.31
C ILE A 167 18.08 2.14 -13.43
N LEU A 168 18.30 0.91 -13.90
CA LEU A 168 19.21 0.63 -15.01
C LEU A 168 18.82 1.42 -16.25
N TRP A 169 17.53 1.44 -16.60
CA TRP A 169 17.04 2.23 -17.72
C TRP A 169 17.36 3.74 -17.58
N ASN A 170 17.19 4.34 -16.40
CA ASN A 170 17.55 5.76 -16.21
C ASN A 170 19.06 6.01 -16.36
N ILE A 171 19.90 5.10 -15.85
CA ILE A 171 21.36 5.21 -16.00
C ILE A 171 21.72 5.15 -17.49
N GLU A 172 21.11 4.25 -18.25
CA GLU A 172 21.29 4.16 -19.72
C GLU A 172 20.83 5.43 -20.45
N GLN A 173 19.83 6.15 -19.92
CA GLN A 173 19.39 7.45 -20.46
C GLN A 173 20.30 8.63 -20.03
N GLY A 174 21.40 8.39 -19.31
CA GLY A 174 22.38 9.40 -18.90
C GLY A 174 22.16 10.00 -17.50
N TYR A 175 21.19 9.50 -16.73
CA TYR A 175 20.96 9.94 -15.35
C TYR A 175 21.87 9.19 -14.38
N ASN A 176 23.07 9.73 -14.14
CA ASN A 176 24.12 9.05 -13.39
C ASN A 176 24.24 9.46 -11.92
N HIS A 177 23.41 10.39 -11.45
CA HIS A 177 23.37 10.83 -10.06
C HIS A 177 22.15 10.25 -9.35
N ILE A 178 22.39 9.57 -8.22
CA ILE A 178 21.34 8.97 -7.40
C ILE A 178 21.28 9.72 -6.07
N TYR A 179 20.11 10.28 -5.77
CA TYR A 179 19.80 10.88 -4.48
C TYR A 179 19.03 9.85 -3.63
N ASP A 180 19.62 9.40 -2.53
CA ASP A 180 18.97 8.50 -1.58
C ASP A 180 18.27 9.33 -0.49
N CYS A 181 16.96 9.14 -0.33
CA CYS A 181 16.11 9.89 0.59
C CYS A 181 15.25 8.90 1.39
N ASP A 182 15.36 8.94 2.72
CA ASP A 182 14.53 8.16 3.64
C ASP A 182 13.67 9.07 4.51
N ILE A 183 12.36 8.80 4.57
CA ILE A 183 11.44 9.56 5.43
C ILE A 183 11.40 8.88 6.79
N LYS A 184 12.11 9.46 7.74
CA LYS A 184 12.19 8.96 9.11
C LYS A 184 10.80 8.87 9.74
N GLY A 185 10.41 7.66 10.14
CA GLY A 185 9.16 7.43 10.88
C GLY A 185 7.92 7.79 10.07
N PHE A 186 7.94 7.60 8.75
CA PHE A 186 6.83 7.99 7.86
C PHE A 186 5.45 7.56 8.38
N PHE A 187 5.29 6.27 8.69
CA PHE A 187 4.02 5.73 9.19
C PHE A 187 3.57 6.33 10.51
N ASP A 188 4.47 6.84 11.36
CA ASP A 188 4.10 7.43 12.64
C ASP A 188 3.71 8.92 12.51
N ASN A 189 4.02 9.56 11.38
CA ASN A 189 3.92 11.01 11.21
C ASN A 189 2.90 11.46 10.14
N ILE A 190 2.12 10.56 9.54
CA ILE A 190 1.11 10.94 8.55
C ILE A 190 -0.03 11.72 9.22
N PRO A 191 -0.27 13.01 8.88
CA PRO A 191 -1.37 13.77 9.48
C PRO A 191 -2.73 13.23 9.01
N HIS A 192 -3.58 12.79 9.95
CA HIS A 192 -4.86 12.15 9.63
C HIS A 192 -5.78 13.05 8.80
N LYS A 193 -5.92 14.33 9.20
CA LYS A 193 -6.79 15.29 8.51
C LYS A 193 -6.41 15.44 7.04
N LYS A 194 -5.12 15.63 6.75
CA LYS A 194 -4.60 15.76 5.38
C LYS A 194 -4.77 14.47 4.57
N LEU A 195 -4.52 13.31 5.19
CA LEU A 195 -4.76 12.02 4.53
C LEU A 195 -6.23 11.85 4.11
N ILE A 196 -7.17 12.19 5.00
CA ILE A 196 -8.61 12.15 4.70
C ILE A 196 -8.99 13.16 3.62
N GLU A 197 -8.42 14.36 3.62
CA GLU A 197 -8.61 15.35 2.56
C GLU A 197 -8.13 14.85 1.19
N ILE A 198 -6.96 14.20 1.13
CA ILE A 198 -6.46 13.59 -0.10
C ILE A 198 -7.42 12.48 -0.56
N LEU A 199 -7.87 11.60 0.35
CA LEU A 199 -8.83 10.54 0.00
C LEU A 199 -10.16 11.07 -0.53
N LYS A 200 -10.64 12.22 -0.02
CA LYS A 200 -11.86 12.89 -0.49
C LYS A 200 -11.77 13.35 -1.95
N LYS A 201 -10.56 13.49 -2.52
CA LYS A 201 -10.39 13.75 -3.96
C LYS A 201 -10.86 12.57 -4.82
N TYR A 202 -10.82 11.35 -4.28
CA TYR A 202 -11.04 10.11 -5.03
C TYR A 202 -12.27 9.32 -4.56
N VAL A 203 -12.63 9.42 -3.28
CA VAL A 203 -13.71 8.66 -2.64
C VAL A 203 -14.79 9.61 -2.12
N SER A 204 -16.05 9.39 -2.52
CA SER A 204 -17.22 10.15 -2.04
C SER A 204 -18.00 9.42 -0.94
N ASP A 205 -17.77 8.13 -0.76
CA ASP A 205 -18.47 7.33 0.25
C ASP A 205 -18.06 7.74 1.67
N ARG A 206 -18.92 8.52 2.33
CA ARG A 206 -18.71 9.02 3.69
C ARG A 206 -18.60 7.90 4.72
N THR A 207 -19.24 6.76 4.50
CA THR A 207 -19.21 5.64 5.45
C THR A 207 -17.82 5.00 5.43
N VAL A 208 -17.24 4.77 4.25
CA VAL A 208 -15.88 4.25 4.13
C VAL A 208 -14.84 5.24 4.63
N LEU A 209 -14.99 6.53 4.31
CA LEU A 209 -14.12 7.57 4.87
C LEU A 209 -14.19 7.59 6.41
N GLY A 210 -15.38 7.42 6.97
CA GLY A 210 -15.59 7.29 8.42
C GLY A 210 -14.92 6.06 9.02
N LEU A 211 -14.98 4.90 8.36
CA LEU A 211 -14.24 3.71 8.81
C LEU A 211 -12.72 3.94 8.81
N ILE A 212 -12.19 4.56 7.75
CA ILE A 212 -10.76 4.88 7.67
C ILE A 212 -10.38 5.82 8.81
N GLU A 213 -11.16 6.86 9.05
CA GLU A 213 -10.93 7.79 10.16
C GLU A 213 -11.00 7.09 11.53
N GLN A 214 -11.95 6.16 11.71
CA GLN A 214 -12.03 5.34 12.93
C GLN A 214 -10.77 4.49 13.13
N TRP A 215 -10.27 3.80 12.09
CA TRP A 215 -9.04 3.01 12.19
C TRP A 215 -7.80 3.86 12.52
N LEU A 216 -7.74 5.08 11.99
CA LEU A 216 -6.66 6.01 12.29
C LEU A 216 -6.72 6.50 13.75
N LYS A 217 -7.93 6.77 14.27
CA LYS A 217 -8.17 7.30 15.63
C LYS A 217 -8.27 6.25 16.73
N ALA A 218 -8.48 4.98 16.38
CA ALA A 218 -8.65 3.88 17.33
C ALA A 218 -7.49 3.77 18.33
N GLY A 219 -6.31 4.32 18.00
CA GLY A 219 -5.17 4.35 18.88
C GLY A 219 -4.55 2.96 19.04
N HIS A 220 -3.67 2.83 20.02
CA HIS A 220 -3.05 1.56 20.36
C HIS A 220 -3.08 1.31 21.87
N MET A 221 -3.14 0.04 22.23
CA MET A 221 -3.04 -0.41 23.60
C MET A 221 -1.59 -0.78 23.91
N GLU A 222 -1.01 -0.14 24.92
CA GLU A 222 0.35 -0.38 25.40
C GLU A 222 0.35 -0.46 26.93
N GLU A 223 0.84 -1.58 27.48
CA GLU A 223 0.89 -1.83 28.94
C GLU A 223 -0.46 -1.57 29.66
N GLY A 224 -1.57 -1.91 29.01
CA GLY A 224 -2.92 -1.72 29.54
C GLY A 224 -3.45 -0.28 29.46
N LYS A 225 -2.70 0.64 28.85
CA LYS A 225 -3.12 2.02 28.60
C LYS A 225 -3.50 2.23 27.15
N LEU A 226 -4.64 2.87 26.94
CA LEU A 226 -5.07 3.32 25.63
C LEU A 226 -4.36 4.63 25.27
N ILE A 227 -3.61 4.61 24.17
CA ILE A 227 -2.88 5.78 23.68
C ILE A 227 -3.47 6.17 22.31
N HIS A 228 -3.97 7.39 22.24
CA HIS A 228 -4.43 8.00 20.99
C HIS A 228 -3.31 8.84 20.35
N SER A 229 -3.37 8.96 19.02
CA SER A 229 -2.49 9.82 18.25
C SER A 229 -3.30 10.48 17.14
N ASP A 230 -3.09 11.77 16.92
CA ASP A 230 -3.64 12.51 15.77
C ASP A 230 -2.79 12.33 14.49
N TYR A 231 -1.69 11.59 14.62
CA TYR A 231 -0.70 11.34 13.58
C TYR A 231 -0.43 9.85 13.40
N GLY A 232 -0.06 9.51 12.18
CA GLY A 232 0.40 8.18 11.79
C GLY A 232 -0.70 7.21 11.42
N THR A 233 -0.33 6.11 10.77
CA THR A 233 -1.22 4.98 10.52
C THR A 233 -0.69 3.76 11.27
N PRO A 234 -1.56 2.93 11.88
CA PRO A 234 -1.11 1.74 12.61
C PRO A 234 -0.21 0.87 11.75
N GLN A 235 1.06 0.75 12.16
CA GLN A 235 2.04 -0.06 11.45
C GLN A 235 1.68 -1.53 11.66
N GLY A 236 1.10 -2.20 10.67
CA GLY A 236 0.51 -3.54 10.80
C GLY A 236 -0.98 -3.62 10.48
N GLY A 237 -1.64 -2.48 10.30
CA GLY A 237 -2.95 -2.41 9.66
C GLY A 237 -2.88 -2.84 8.20
N VAL A 238 -3.85 -3.64 7.75
CA VAL A 238 -3.91 -4.19 6.39
C VAL A 238 -4.05 -3.07 5.35
N ILE A 239 -4.79 -2.01 5.71
CA ILE A 239 -5.02 -0.85 4.85
C ILE A 239 -3.88 0.16 4.87
N SER A 240 -3.03 0.15 5.90
CA SER A 240 -1.99 1.16 6.12
C SER A 240 -1.03 1.37 4.93
N PRO A 241 -0.55 0.31 4.22
CA PRO A 241 0.29 0.50 3.04
C PRO A 241 -0.42 1.21 1.88
N LEU A 242 -1.72 0.96 1.68
CA LEU A 242 -2.51 1.63 0.65
C LEU A 242 -2.64 3.13 0.96
N LEU A 243 -2.96 3.46 2.21
CA LEU A 243 -3.09 4.85 2.68
C LEU A 243 -1.76 5.61 2.57
N ALA A 244 -0.66 4.95 2.94
CA ALA A 244 0.70 5.46 2.76
C ALA A 244 1.00 5.81 1.29
N ASN A 245 0.62 4.92 0.36
CA ASN A 245 0.82 5.17 -1.05
C ASN A 245 -0.07 6.28 -1.59
N VAL A 246 -1.34 6.38 -1.16
CA VAL A 246 -2.21 7.51 -1.52
C VAL A 246 -1.62 8.84 -1.06
N TYR A 247 -1.13 8.91 0.18
CA TYR A 247 -0.53 10.13 0.72
C TYR A 247 0.72 10.56 -0.06
N LEU A 248 1.62 9.61 -0.32
CA LEU A 248 2.89 9.88 -1.00
C LEU A 248 2.75 10.01 -2.52
N ASN A 249 1.63 9.59 -3.09
CA ASN A 249 1.34 9.84 -4.49
C ASN A 249 1.34 11.35 -4.79
N GLU A 250 0.93 12.17 -3.82
CA GLU A 250 1.00 13.63 -3.97
C GLU A 250 2.44 14.08 -4.28
N LEU A 251 3.41 13.56 -3.53
CA LEU A 251 4.83 13.81 -3.73
C LEU A 251 5.37 13.21 -5.04
N ASP A 252 4.94 11.99 -5.37
CA ASP A 252 5.38 11.29 -6.60
C ASP A 252 5.08 12.13 -7.86
N TRP A 253 3.90 12.76 -7.92
CA TRP A 253 3.52 13.64 -9.04
C TRP A 253 4.16 15.02 -8.98
N GLU A 254 4.26 15.65 -7.80
CA GLU A 254 4.96 16.94 -7.67
C GLU A 254 6.39 16.88 -8.19
N TRP A 255 7.10 15.78 -7.92
CA TRP A 255 8.44 15.58 -8.43
C TRP A 255 8.50 15.39 -9.95
N ASP A 256 7.57 14.62 -10.52
CA ASP A 256 7.50 14.42 -11.98
C ASP A 256 7.24 15.75 -12.71
N LEU A 257 6.36 16.59 -12.16
CA LEU A 257 6.07 17.93 -12.70
C LEU A 257 7.26 18.88 -12.66
N ASN A 258 8.13 18.73 -11.66
CA ASN A 258 9.37 19.49 -11.55
C ASN A 258 10.54 18.86 -12.34
N GLY A 259 10.28 17.85 -13.18
CA GLY A 259 11.27 17.16 -13.99
C GLY A 259 12.21 16.24 -13.19
N ILE A 260 11.90 15.97 -11.92
CA ILE A 260 12.71 15.14 -11.05
C ILE A 260 12.24 13.68 -11.16
N ARG A 261 13.02 12.84 -11.84
CA ARG A 261 12.68 11.43 -12.02
C ARG A 261 13.00 10.59 -10.79
N ILE A 262 12.04 10.45 -9.87
CA ILE A 262 12.23 9.74 -8.60
C ILE A 262 11.68 8.33 -8.60
N ARG A 263 12.29 7.49 -7.75
CA ARG A 263 11.92 6.10 -7.53
C ARG A 263 11.64 5.90 -6.06
N LYS A 264 10.42 5.50 -5.77
CA LYS A 264 10.00 5.27 -4.39
C LYS A 264 9.91 3.78 -4.11
N VAL A 265 10.76 3.32 -3.19
CA VAL A 265 10.70 1.99 -2.59
C VAL A 265 10.34 2.18 -1.12
N CYS A 266 9.12 1.81 -0.72
CA CYS A 266 8.79 1.74 0.70
C CYS A 266 9.36 0.45 1.32
N ARG A 267 10.04 0.57 2.47
CA ARG A 267 10.58 -0.55 3.26
C ARG A 267 9.93 -0.65 4.65
#